data_AF-A0A3M9XLJ8-F1
#
_entry.id   AF-A0A3M9XLJ8-F1
#
_cell.length_a   1.000
_cell.length_b   1.000
_cell.length_c   1.000
_cell.angle_alpha   90.00
_cell.angle_beta   90.00
_cell.angle_gamma   90.00
#
_symmetry.space_group_name_H-M   'P 1'
#
loop_
_entity.id
_entity.type
_entity.pdbx_description
1 polymer ?
#
loop_
_entity_poly.entity_id
_entity_poly.type
_entity_poly.pdbx_seq_one_letter_code
_entity_poly.pdbx_strand_id
1 'polypeptide(L)'
;MCVYCLNLSRAANGTAWGSVSRRDILRRAMALGVAAPFAAEASKAVFAAELGVPAPADYRKDVEDLLAGAHSPELADYRVFEINGSNLPWIDLGLEAVKGQQITFLVAGRWWLSRQHDLWFRPGLAFHARTQHRRPIFSPGTDTSTMTASHDGPIEVARLATLYADADGRLTIPEDVYRKDDVKITGLALLWRGDAATGLTSLLASLAAKSGDVGALVATELARLRRNRRLPEGWSNLFLLGGGEESFVWDANGEIVCESAGAASIIERPLTLPLASGPKLGWRWKIDELPSTAAEDQAPVHDYLSIGVKFDDGQDLTYLWSAALPEGKVFRCPLAGWNAIETHMIVASGTKGLGSWRELERDVASDYAAHIAGSAKAISHVWLLAITPFQRRRGACRFADIRVETADGAMRKL
;
A
#
# COMPACT_ATOMS: atom_id res chain seq x y z
N MET A 1 26.68 -3.54 -34.20
CA MET A 1 27.11 -4.90 -33.77
C MET A 1 26.46 -5.19 -32.44
N CYS A 2 25.55 -6.16 -32.44
CA CYS A 2 24.59 -6.44 -31.37
C CYS A 2 25.19 -7.41 -30.35
N VAL A 3 25.09 -7.09 -29.05
CA VAL A 3 25.66 -7.87 -27.92
C VAL A 3 24.80 -9.12 -27.59
N TYR A 4 23.97 -9.58 -28.53
CA TYR A 4 22.99 -10.65 -28.34
C TYR A 4 23.42 -12.05 -28.85
N CYS A 5 24.66 -12.23 -29.33
CA CYS A 5 25.06 -13.45 -30.06
C CYS A 5 26.08 -14.38 -29.35
N LEU A 6 26.43 -14.15 -28.09
CA LEU A 6 27.37 -15.03 -27.39
C LEU A 6 26.78 -15.49 -26.06
N ASN A 7 26.11 -16.66 -26.09
CA ASN A 7 26.15 -17.70 -25.04
C ASN A 7 25.06 -18.76 -25.29
N LEU A 8 25.06 -19.32 -26.50
CA LEU A 8 24.51 -20.65 -26.76
C LEU A 8 25.68 -21.62 -26.79
N SER A 9 25.66 -22.62 -25.89
CA SER A 9 26.40 -23.91 -25.89
C SER A 9 26.94 -24.28 -24.50
N ARG A 10 26.49 -25.46 -24.02
CA ARG A 10 26.76 -26.19 -22.76
C ARG A 10 25.87 -25.77 -21.58
N ALA A 11 25.03 -26.63 -20.99
CA ALA A 11 25.08 -28.09 -20.89
C ALA A 11 23.68 -28.73 -20.96
N ALA A 12 23.63 -29.88 -21.63
CA ALA A 12 22.58 -30.88 -21.51
C ALA A 12 22.89 -31.77 -20.29
N ASN A 13 21.93 -31.92 -19.39
CA ASN A 13 21.50 -33.16 -18.73
C ASN A 13 20.55 -32.79 -17.58
N GLY A 14 19.37 -33.40 -17.59
CA GLY A 14 18.25 -33.02 -16.72
C GLY A 14 18.36 -33.53 -15.29
N THR A 15 17.72 -32.78 -14.39
CA THR A 15 16.80 -33.25 -13.33
C THR A 15 16.06 -32.01 -12.79
N ALA A 16 14.84 -32.25 -12.30
CA ALA A 16 13.78 -31.28 -12.04
C ALA A 16 14.06 -30.22 -10.96
N TRP A 17 13.22 -29.17 -10.98
CA TRP A 17 13.14 -27.96 -10.14
C TRP A 17 14.09 -26.84 -10.59
N GLY A 18 13.56 -25.95 -11.43
CA GLY A 18 14.28 -24.81 -12.00
C GLY A 18 14.81 -23.88 -10.93
N SER A 19 16.12 -23.90 -10.72
CA SER A 19 16.84 -22.93 -9.91
C SER A 19 16.64 -21.52 -10.50
N VAL A 20 16.08 -20.61 -9.71
CA VAL A 20 15.97 -19.18 -10.06
C VAL A 20 17.37 -18.64 -10.33
N SER A 21 17.60 -18.08 -11.53
CA SER A 21 18.94 -17.62 -11.90
C SER A 21 19.33 -16.34 -11.14
N ARG A 22 20.63 -16.10 -10.93
CA ARG A 22 21.15 -14.86 -10.31
C ARG A 22 20.67 -13.59 -11.03
N ARG A 23 20.40 -13.68 -12.35
CA ARG A 23 19.83 -12.57 -13.14
C ARG A 23 18.35 -12.36 -12.86
N ASP A 24 17.58 -13.40 -12.59
CA ASP A 24 16.18 -13.28 -12.18
C ASP A 24 16.07 -12.67 -10.78
N ILE A 25 16.95 -13.04 -9.85
CA ILE A 25 17.02 -12.43 -8.52
C ILE A 25 17.34 -10.93 -8.63
N LEU A 26 18.32 -10.55 -9.46
CA LEU A 26 18.66 -9.14 -9.68
C LEU A 26 17.53 -8.35 -10.37
N ARG A 27 16.82 -8.95 -11.33
CA ARG A 27 15.66 -8.29 -11.98
C ARG A 27 14.47 -8.13 -11.03
N ARG A 28 14.23 -9.09 -10.14
CA ARG A 28 13.18 -9.01 -9.10
C ARG A 28 13.55 -8.00 -8.01
N ALA A 29 14.80 -8.00 -7.56
CA ALA A 29 15.34 -6.97 -6.68
C ALA A 29 15.23 -5.57 -7.30
N MET A 30 15.42 -5.44 -8.62
CA MET A 30 15.17 -4.20 -9.38
C MET A 30 13.69 -3.91 -9.67
N ALA A 31 12.76 -4.86 -9.49
CA ALA A 31 11.33 -4.61 -9.64
C ALA A 31 10.67 -4.28 -8.29
N LEU A 32 11.29 -4.71 -7.18
CA LEU A 32 10.80 -4.60 -5.81
C LEU A 32 11.67 -3.67 -4.94
N GLY A 33 12.76 -3.12 -5.48
CA GLY A 33 13.57 -2.12 -4.80
C GLY A 33 14.59 -2.59 -3.77
N VAL A 34 14.86 -3.89 -3.66
CA VAL A 34 15.83 -4.37 -2.67
C VAL A 34 17.23 -4.41 -3.29
N ALA A 35 17.89 -3.25 -3.39
CA ALA A 35 19.33 -3.23 -3.62
C ALA A 35 20.05 -3.57 -2.30
N ALA A 36 20.71 -4.72 -2.24
CA ALA A 36 21.43 -5.14 -1.04
C ALA A 36 22.87 -4.62 -1.02
N PRO A 37 23.24 -3.90 0.05
CA PRO A 37 24.37 -4.29 0.87
C PRO A 37 23.77 -4.80 2.19
N PHE A 38 23.52 -6.11 2.29
CA PHE A 38 23.23 -6.69 3.60
C PHE A 38 24.51 -6.59 4.43
N ALA A 39 24.67 -5.52 5.21
CA ALA A 39 25.58 -5.56 6.34
C ALA A 39 25.04 -6.64 7.30
N ALA A 40 25.82 -7.69 7.51
CA ALA A 40 25.37 -8.99 8.00
C ALA A 40 24.90 -9.02 9.48
N GLU A 41 24.75 -7.88 10.16
CA GLU A 41 24.65 -7.83 11.62
C GLU A 41 23.38 -7.20 12.18
N ALA A 42 22.45 -6.70 11.36
CA ALA A 42 21.27 -5.98 11.87
C ALA A 42 19.92 -6.71 11.78
N SER A 43 19.82 -7.94 11.30
CA SER A 43 18.50 -8.54 10.98
C SER A 43 18.27 -9.93 11.56
N LYS A 44 17.91 -9.99 12.84
CA LYS A 44 17.05 -11.07 13.38
C LYS A 44 16.03 -10.58 14.42
N ALA A 45 16.25 -9.43 15.06
CA ALA A 45 15.42 -8.96 16.18
C ALA A 45 14.43 -7.82 15.83
N VAL A 46 14.38 -7.37 14.57
CA VAL A 46 13.70 -6.10 14.21
C VAL A 46 12.27 -6.28 13.65
N PHE A 47 11.92 -7.48 13.21
CA PHE A 47 10.59 -7.77 12.68
C PHE A 47 9.67 -8.24 13.82
N ALA A 48 8.77 -7.37 14.27
CA ALA A 48 7.84 -7.69 15.35
C ALA A 48 6.49 -8.20 14.81
N ALA A 49 6.00 -9.23 15.53
CA ALA A 49 4.64 -9.76 15.65
C ALA A 49 3.96 -10.38 14.41
N GLU A 50 3.87 -11.72 14.45
CA GLU A 50 2.88 -12.49 13.69
C GLU A 50 1.47 -12.16 14.18
N LEU A 51 0.63 -11.62 13.30
CA LEU A 51 -0.79 -11.97 13.33
C LEU A 51 -0.90 -13.27 12.52
N GLY A 52 -1.22 -14.36 13.21
CA GLY A 52 -1.36 -15.68 12.62
C GLY A 52 -2.33 -15.63 11.44
N VAL A 53 -1.81 -15.96 10.26
CA VAL A 53 -2.64 -16.24 9.08
C VAL A 53 -2.72 -17.76 8.98
N PRO A 54 -3.91 -18.36 8.90
CA PRO A 54 -4.06 -19.81 8.77
C PRO A 54 -3.35 -20.32 7.52
N ALA A 55 -2.93 -21.59 7.54
CA ALA A 55 -2.41 -22.21 6.34
C ALA A 55 -3.51 -22.23 5.25
N PRO A 56 -3.16 -22.10 3.97
CA PRO A 56 -4.16 -22.02 2.89
C PRO A 56 -5.14 -23.21 2.80
N ALA A 57 -4.72 -24.39 3.25
CA ALA A 57 -5.58 -25.58 3.29
C ALA A 57 -6.64 -25.47 4.40
N ASP A 58 -6.25 -24.89 5.55
CA ASP A 58 -7.15 -24.63 6.66
C ASP A 58 -8.14 -23.53 6.27
N TYR A 59 -7.70 -22.50 5.54
CA TYR A 59 -8.57 -21.42 5.06
C TYR A 59 -9.72 -21.90 4.16
N ARG A 60 -9.44 -22.71 3.13
CA ARG A 60 -10.50 -23.21 2.22
C ARG A 60 -11.54 -24.03 2.98
N LYS A 61 -11.06 -24.92 3.85
CA LYS A 61 -11.91 -25.76 4.68
C LYS A 61 -12.76 -24.91 5.64
N ASP A 62 -12.16 -23.90 6.28
CA ASP A 62 -12.85 -22.98 7.16
C ASP A 62 -13.95 -22.21 6.41
N VAL A 63 -13.71 -21.80 5.16
CA VAL A 63 -14.74 -21.16 4.32
C VAL A 63 -15.86 -22.13 3.95
N GLU A 64 -15.53 -23.38 3.57
CA GLU A 64 -16.54 -24.40 3.26
C GLU A 64 -17.39 -24.71 4.49
N ASP A 65 -16.77 -24.87 5.66
CA ASP A 65 -17.45 -25.10 6.93
C ASP A 65 -18.31 -23.87 7.33
N LEU A 66 -17.81 -22.65 7.11
CA LEU A 66 -18.53 -21.39 7.30
C LEU A 66 -19.81 -21.35 6.45
N LEU A 67 -19.70 -21.65 5.16
CA LEU A 67 -20.80 -21.51 4.21
C LEU A 67 -21.78 -22.68 4.26
N ALA A 68 -21.33 -23.88 4.64
CA ALA A 68 -22.20 -25.04 4.85
C ALA A 68 -23.13 -24.86 6.06
N GLY A 69 -22.67 -24.14 7.09
CA GLY A 69 -23.46 -23.83 8.29
C GLY A 69 -24.20 -22.49 8.22
N ALA A 70 -23.84 -21.62 7.27
CA ALA A 70 -24.41 -20.28 7.19
C ALA A 70 -25.74 -20.23 6.45
N HIS A 71 -26.70 -19.53 7.04
CA HIS A 71 -27.95 -19.16 6.39
C HIS A 71 -28.05 -17.64 6.32
N SER A 72 -27.52 -17.06 5.24
CA SER A 72 -27.60 -15.63 4.95
C SER A 72 -28.48 -15.42 3.71
N PRO A 73 -29.75 -14.99 3.85
CA PRO A 73 -30.61 -14.71 2.69
C PRO A 73 -30.09 -13.55 1.83
N GLU A 74 -29.24 -12.69 2.40
CA GLU A 74 -28.58 -11.59 1.70
C GLU A 74 -27.42 -12.07 0.81
N LEU A 75 -26.84 -13.24 1.05
CA LEU A 75 -25.75 -13.76 0.21
C LEU A 75 -26.33 -14.19 -1.15
N ALA A 76 -25.95 -13.48 -2.20
CA ALA A 76 -26.38 -13.77 -3.56
C ALA A 76 -25.58 -14.93 -4.16
N ASP A 77 -24.26 -14.85 -4.03
CA ASP A 77 -23.30 -15.82 -4.53
C ASP A 77 -21.94 -15.63 -3.82
N TYR A 78 -21.01 -16.57 -3.98
CA TYR A 78 -19.67 -16.46 -3.43
C TYR A 78 -18.63 -17.18 -4.29
N ARG A 79 -17.36 -16.79 -4.13
CA ARG A 79 -16.24 -17.47 -4.77
C ARG A 79 -15.02 -17.54 -3.85
N VAL A 80 -14.52 -18.75 -3.63
CA VAL A 80 -13.16 -18.96 -3.09
C VAL A 80 -12.17 -18.91 -4.25
N PHE A 81 -11.11 -18.12 -4.11
CA PHE A 81 -10.09 -17.95 -5.14
C PHE A 81 -8.67 -17.98 -4.57
N GLU A 82 -7.71 -18.17 -5.46
CA GLU A 82 -6.29 -18.10 -5.14
C GLU A 82 -5.56 -17.25 -6.18
N ILE A 83 -4.65 -16.41 -5.70
CA ILE A 83 -3.69 -15.67 -6.53
C ILE A 83 -2.30 -16.18 -6.15
N ASN A 84 -1.67 -16.87 -7.10
CA ASN A 84 -0.34 -17.45 -6.98
C ASN A 84 0.62 -16.75 -7.95
N GLY A 85 1.93 -16.95 -7.74
CA GLY A 85 2.98 -16.35 -8.56
C GLY A 85 2.76 -16.52 -10.06
N SER A 86 2.36 -17.72 -10.51
CA SER A 86 2.20 -18.04 -11.93
C SER A 86 1.01 -17.36 -12.62
N ASN A 87 0.08 -16.76 -11.87
CA ASN A 87 -1.10 -16.12 -12.46
C ASN A 87 -0.70 -14.83 -13.19
N LEU A 88 -1.45 -14.49 -14.24
CA LEU A 88 -1.45 -13.11 -14.75
C LEU A 88 -2.30 -12.21 -13.86
N PRO A 89 -2.15 -10.88 -13.96
CA PRO A 89 -2.76 -9.99 -12.99
C PRO A 89 -4.24 -10.23 -12.80
N TRP A 90 -5.03 -10.20 -13.88
CA TRP A 90 -6.48 -10.29 -13.76
C TRP A 90 -6.97 -11.73 -13.84
N ILE A 91 -7.74 -12.13 -12.83
CA ILE A 91 -8.41 -13.43 -12.71
C ILE A 91 -9.91 -13.16 -12.61
N ASP A 92 -10.66 -13.70 -13.56
CA ASP A 92 -12.12 -13.71 -13.52
C ASP A 92 -12.60 -14.68 -12.42
N LEU A 93 -13.44 -14.19 -11.51
CA LEU A 93 -14.01 -15.00 -10.43
C LEU A 93 -15.21 -15.84 -10.87
N GLY A 94 -15.71 -15.67 -12.10
CA GLY A 94 -16.95 -16.29 -12.58
C GLY A 94 -18.18 -15.84 -11.78
N LEU A 95 -18.12 -14.64 -11.22
CA LEU A 95 -19.22 -13.97 -10.53
C LEU A 95 -19.65 -12.74 -11.34
N GLU A 96 -20.95 -12.53 -11.46
CA GLU A 96 -21.53 -11.40 -12.19
C GLU A 96 -22.09 -10.36 -11.21
N ALA A 97 -21.53 -9.16 -11.23
CA ALA A 97 -22.03 -8.04 -10.44
C ALA A 97 -23.04 -7.21 -11.21
N VAL A 98 -24.01 -6.65 -10.49
CA VAL A 98 -24.83 -5.53 -10.95
C VAL A 98 -24.23 -4.23 -10.41
N LYS A 99 -24.23 -3.16 -11.20
CA LYS A 99 -23.79 -1.84 -10.79
C LYS A 99 -24.51 -1.40 -9.52
N GLY A 100 -23.74 -0.94 -8.52
CA GLY A 100 -24.23 -0.56 -7.20
C GLY A 100 -24.31 -1.72 -6.20
N GLN A 101 -24.15 -2.97 -6.64
CA GLN A 101 -24.09 -4.13 -5.76
C GLN A 101 -22.79 -4.13 -4.95
N GLN A 102 -22.86 -4.55 -3.68
CA GLN A 102 -21.68 -4.65 -2.82
C GLN A 102 -21.06 -6.05 -2.87
N ILE A 103 -19.73 -6.07 -2.85
CA ILE A 103 -18.91 -7.28 -2.83
C ILE A 103 -17.91 -7.18 -1.70
N THR A 104 -17.93 -8.13 -0.78
CA THR A 104 -16.93 -8.22 0.28
C THR A 104 -15.82 -9.19 -0.14
N PHE A 105 -14.57 -8.77 0.06
CA PHE A 105 -13.38 -9.60 -0.12
C PHE A 105 -12.69 -9.82 1.23
N LEU A 106 -12.49 -11.07 1.59
CA LEU A 106 -11.68 -11.49 2.73
C LEU A 106 -10.46 -12.19 2.16
N VAL A 107 -9.26 -11.67 2.41
CA VAL A 107 -8.02 -12.21 1.83
C VAL A 107 -7.00 -12.53 2.91
N ALA A 108 -6.28 -13.63 2.69
CA ALA A 108 -5.26 -14.16 3.56
C ALA A 108 -4.05 -14.58 2.73
N GLY A 109 -2.88 -14.65 3.37
CA GLY A 109 -1.64 -15.11 2.75
C GLY A 109 -0.54 -14.07 2.81
N ARG A 110 0.45 -14.17 1.92
CA ARG A 110 1.62 -13.30 1.89
C ARG A 110 2.15 -13.14 0.48
N TRP A 111 2.64 -11.95 0.18
CA TRP A 111 3.50 -11.70 -0.98
C TRP A 111 4.94 -11.46 -0.50
N TRP A 112 5.83 -12.40 -0.78
CA TRP A 112 7.21 -12.38 -0.31
C TRP A 112 8.14 -11.64 -1.26
N LEU A 113 8.94 -10.74 -0.70
CA LEU A 113 10.11 -10.18 -1.37
C LEU A 113 11.34 -11.04 -1.09
N SER A 114 11.48 -11.47 0.17
CA SER A 114 12.61 -12.29 0.62
C SER A 114 12.25 -13.02 1.92
N ARG A 115 12.08 -14.34 1.85
CA ARG A 115 11.86 -15.21 3.02
C ARG A 115 13.02 -15.18 4.01
N GLN A 116 14.26 -15.16 3.52
CA GLN A 116 15.47 -15.16 4.37
C GLN A 116 15.53 -13.95 5.33
N HIS A 117 14.96 -12.83 4.91
CA HIS A 117 15.01 -11.56 5.64
C HIS A 117 13.65 -11.17 6.23
N ASP A 118 12.68 -12.08 6.23
CA ASP A 118 11.30 -11.83 6.66
C ASP A 118 10.66 -10.58 6.02
N LEU A 119 10.92 -10.38 4.72
CA LEU A 119 10.38 -9.27 3.93
C LEU A 119 9.20 -9.76 3.09
N TRP A 120 8.00 -9.34 3.49
CA TRP A 120 6.76 -9.67 2.83
C TRP A 120 5.69 -8.60 3.08
N PHE A 121 4.71 -8.58 2.17
CA PHE A 121 3.55 -7.70 2.23
C PHE A 121 2.27 -8.48 2.53
N ARG A 122 1.38 -7.85 3.30
CA ARG A 122 0.03 -8.33 3.56
C ARG A 122 -0.77 -8.41 2.25
N PRO A 123 -1.69 -9.37 2.12
CA PRO A 123 -2.42 -9.60 0.87
C PRO A 123 -3.27 -8.39 0.49
N GLY A 124 -3.86 -7.67 1.45
CA GLY A 124 -4.68 -6.48 1.21
C GLY A 124 -3.95 -5.32 0.54
N LEU A 125 -2.64 -5.20 0.75
CA LEU A 125 -1.82 -4.21 0.06
C LEU A 125 -1.62 -4.57 -1.42
N ALA A 126 -1.55 -5.86 -1.74
CA ALA A 126 -1.31 -6.34 -3.09
C ALA A 126 -2.61 -6.55 -3.88
N PHE A 127 -3.69 -6.88 -3.19
CA PHE A 127 -4.98 -7.25 -3.72
C PHE A 127 -5.70 -6.07 -4.36
N HIS A 128 -6.25 -6.29 -5.56
CA HIS A 128 -7.03 -5.32 -6.31
C HIS A 128 -8.25 -6.03 -6.90
N ALA A 129 -9.32 -5.29 -7.15
CA ALA A 129 -10.51 -5.80 -7.82
C ALA A 129 -11.05 -4.80 -8.84
N ARG A 130 -11.82 -5.27 -9.82
CA ARG A 130 -12.59 -4.42 -10.73
C ARG A 130 -13.81 -5.15 -11.27
N THR A 131 -14.67 -4.42 -11.96
CA THR A 131 -15.85 -4.97 -12.66
C THR A 131 -15.79 -4.66 -14.14
N GLN A 132 -16.18 -5.62 -14.99
CA GLN A 132 -16.32 -5.44 -16.45
C GLN A 132 -15.04 -4.95 -17.15
N HIS A 133 -13.86 -5.36 -16.68
CA HIS A 133 -12.57 -5.02 -17.29
C HIS A 133 -12.28 -3.51 -17.33
N ARG A 134 -12.93 -2.73 -16.45
CA ARG A 134 -12.95 -1.27 -16.51
C ARG A 134 -12.61 -0.66 -15.17
N ARG A 135 -12.04 0.54 -15.24
CA ARG A 135 -11.87 1.43 -14.08
C ARG A 135 -13.21 1.84 -13.46
N PRO A 136 -13.27 2.23 -12.18
CA PRO A 136 -12.14 2.31 -11.25
C PRO A 136 -11.65 0.92 -10.83
N ILE A 137 -10.33 0.78 -10.66
CA ILE A 137 -9.74 -0.35 -9.95
C ILE A 137 -9.92 -0.07 -8.46
N PHE A 138 -10.43 -1.06 -7.73
CA PHE A 138 -10.53 -1.05 -6.29
C PHE A 138 -9.22 -1.54 -5.67
N SER A 139 -8.62 -0.71 -4.83
CA SER A 139 -7.44 -1.02 -4.01
C SER A 139 -7.86 -0.80 -2.56
N PRO A 140 -8.02 -1.84 -1.72
CA PRO A 140 -8.51 -1.68 -0.36
C PRO A 140 -7.42 -1.35 0.66
N GLY A 141 -6.16 -1.70 0.38
CA GLY A 141 -5.04 -1.56 1.33
C GLY A 141 -5.14 -2.41 2.60
N THR A 142 -6.19 -3.23 2.73
CA THR A 142 -6.56 -3.98 3.93
C THR A 142 -7.00 -5.40 3.58
N ASP A 143 -6.81 -6.33 4.51
CA ASP A 143 -7.07 -7.76 4.28
C ASP A 143 -8.57 -8.12 4.29
N THR A 144 -9.41 -7.21 4.76
CA THR A 144 -10.87 -7.29 4.64
C THR A 144 -11.39 -6.01 4.03
N SER A 145 -12.27 -6.13 3.05
CA SER A 145 -12.77 -4.96 2.34
C SER A 145 -14.11 -5.19 1.66
N THR A 146 -14.82 -4.10 1.37
CA THR A 146 -16.07 -4.14 0.62
C THR A 146 -16.03 -3.10 -0.48
N MET A 147 -16.23 -3.56 -1.71
CA MET A 147 -16.30 -2.76 -2.93
C MET A 147 -17.76 -2.60 -3.34
N THR A 148 -18.10 -1.44 -3.89
CA THR A 148 -19.35 -1.25 -4.65
C THR A 148 -19.06 -1.36 -6.15
N ALA A 149 -19.74 -2.26 -6.84
CA ALA A 149 -19.59 -2.47 -8.28
C ALA A 149 -19.89 -1.19 -9.06
N SER A 150 -18.95 -0.78 -9.92
CA SER A 150 -19.11 0.43 -10.75
C SER A 150 -19.80 0.14 -12.08
N HIS A 151 -19.75 -1.11 -12.55
CA HIS A 151 -20.31 -1.58 -13.81
C HIS A 151 -21.02 -2.92 -13.61
N ASP A 152 -22.01 -3.18 -14.46
CA ASP A 152 -22.57 -4.53 -14.61
C ASP A 152 -21.52 -5.42 -15.30
N GLY A 153 -21.38 -6.67 -14.87
CA GLY A 153 -20.53 -7.66 -15.51
C GLY A 153 -19.61 -8.43 -14.55
N PRO A 154 -18.58 -9.12 -15.08
CA PRO A 154 -17.76 -10.04 -14.32
C PRO A 154 -16.91 -9.30 -13.30
N ILE A 155 -16.72 -9.94 -12.15
CA ILE A 155 -15.81 -9.51 -11.10
C ILE A 155 -14.45 -10.13 -11.35
N GLU A 156 -13.43 -9.29 -11.47
CA GLU A 156 -12.04 -9.72 -11.58
C GLU A 156 -11.24 -9.27 -10.38
N VAL A 157 -10.27 -10.09 -9.99
CA VAL A 157 -9.29 -9.77 -8.95
C VAL A 157 -7.88 -9.83 -9.50
N ALA A 158 -6.98 -9.09 -8.86
CA ALA A 158 -5.60 -9.05 -9.25
C ALA A 158 -4.65 -8.82 -8.08
N ARG A 159 -3.38 -9.12 -8.35
CA ARG A 159 -2.24 -8.71 -7.53
C ARG A 159 -1.48 -7.62 -8.28
N LEU A 160 -1.72 -6.36 -7.95
CA LEU A 160 -1.09 -5.24 -8.64
C LEU A 160 -0.16 -4.44 -7.74
N ALA A 161 -0.54 -4.16 -6.49
CA ALA A 161 0.18 -3.23 -5.61
C ALA A 161 0.59 -1.95 -6.39
N THR A 162 1.87 -1.56 -6.36
CA THR A 162 2.40 -0.43 -7.14
C THR A 162 2.95 -0.84 -8.52
N LEU A 163 2.66 -2.06 -9.01
CA LEU A 163 3.24 -2.60 -10.25
C LEU A 163 2.52 -2.16 -11.52
N TYR A 164 1.52 -1.29 -11.43
CA TYR A 164 0.73 -0.87 -12.58
C TYR A 164 0.99 0.58 -13.00
N ALA A 165 1.06 0.78 -14.31
CA ALA A 165 1.58 1.97 -14.97
C ALA A 165 0.53 3.07 -15.14
N ASP A 166 -0.75 2.71 -15.10
CA ASP A 166 -1.87 3.58 -15.42
C ASP A 166 -3.17 3.06 -14.80
N ALA A 167 -4.22 3.89 -14.77
CA ALA A 167 -5.50 3.56 -14.13
C ALA A 167 -6.24 2.35 -14.76
N ASP A 168 -5.76 1.80 -15.87
CA ASP A 168 -6.29 0.60 -16.52
C ASP A 168 -5.65 -0.69 -15.97
N GLY A 169 -4.63 -0.56 -15.10
CA GLY A 169 -3.99 -1.68 -14.42
C GLY A 169 -2.95 -2.41 -15.28
N ARG A 170 -2.40 -1.74 -16.30
CA ARG A 170 -1.33 -2.30 -17.15
C ARG A 170 -0.04 -2.43 -16.36
N LEU A 171 0.65 -3.56 -16.45
CA LEU A 171 1.91 -3.76 -15.73
C LEU A 171 3.02 -2.80 -16.19
N THR A 172 3.81 -2.33 -15.24
CA THR A 172 5.09 -1.63 -15.45
C THR A 172 6.22 -2.59 -15.81
N ILE A 173 6.08 -3.87 -15.45
CA ILE A 173 7.08 -4.93 -15.67
C ILE A 173 6.57 -5.97 -16.68
N PRO A 174 7.47 -6.67 -17.40
CA PRO A 174 7.10 -7.78 -18.26
C PRO A 174 6.38 -8.91 -17.51
N GLU A 175 5.41 -9.55 -18.16
CA GLU A 175 4.61 -10.62 -17.56
C GLU A 175 5.43 -11.83 -17.10
N ASP A 176 6.52 -12.18 -17.80
CA ASP A 176 7.39 -13.29 -17.41
C ASP A 176 8.16 -13.01 -16.10
N VAL A 177 8.40 -11.73 -15.81
CA VAL A 177 8.98 -11.28 -14.54
C VAL A 177 7.90 -11.23 -13.46
N TYR A 178 6.69 -10.78 -13.80
CA TYR A 178 5.56 -10.79 -12.88
C TYR A 178 5.19 -12.20 -12.40
N ARG A 179 5.13 -13.18 -13.32
CA ARG A 179 4.72 -14.57 -13.04
C ARG A 179 5.69 -15.34 -12.11
N LYS A 180 6.79 -14.71 -11.74
CA LYS A 180 7.92 -15.30 -11.01
C LYS A 180 7.88 -14.97 -9.52
N ASP A 181 6.94 -14.13 -9.07
CA ASP A 181 6.85 -13.68 -7.69
C ASP A 181 6.47 -14.82 -6.71
N ASP A 182 7.07 -14.77 -5.52
CA ASP A 182 6.73 -15.68 -4.42
C ASP A 182 5.51 -15.13 -3.68
N VAL A 183 4.33 -15.53 -4.14
CA VAL A 183 3.07 -15.06 -3.59
C VAL A 183 2.07 -16.20 -3.52
N LYS A 184 1.33 -16.21 -2.41
CA LYS A 184 0.12 -17.00 -2.27
C LYS A 184 -0.89 -16.17 -1.49
N ILE A 185 -1.95 -15.76 -2.18
CA ILE A 185 -3.12 -15.12 -1.60
C ILE A 185 -4.29 -16.06 -1.79
N THR A 186 -5.00 -16.38 -0.71
CA THR A 186 -6.27 -17.10 -0.75
C THR A 186 -7.35 -16.12 -0.33
N GLY A 187 -8.47 -16.10 -1.04
CA GLY A 187 -9.54 -15.15 -0.76
C GLY A 187 -10.93 -15.73 -0.91
N LEU A 188 -11.88 -15.04 -0.29
CA LEU A 188 -13.32 -15.26 -0.40
C LEU A 188 -13.96 -13.97 -0.87
N ALA A 189 -14.64 -14.03 -2.03
CA ALA A 189 -15.54 -13.00 -2.50
C ALA A 189 -16.99 -13.35 -2.12
N LEU A 190 -17.71 -12.42 -1.51
CA LEU A 190 -19.11 -12.54 -1.12
C LEU A 190 -19.91 -11.48 -1.87
N LEU A 191 -20.84 -11.90 -2.71
CA LEU A 191 -21.71 -11.03 -3.49
C LEU A 191 -23.05 -10.86 -2.75
N TRP A 192 -23.47 -9.62 -2.46
CA TRP A 192 -24.64 -9.36 -1.62
C TRP A 192 -25.87 -8.94 -2.45
N ARG A 193 -27.07 -9.39 -2.07
CA ARG A 193 -28.37 -8.92 -2.61
C ARG A 193 -28.77 -7.53 -2.09
N GLY A 194 -28.06 -7.02 -1.09
CA GLY A 194 -28.28 -5.73 -0.44
C GLY A 194 -26.99 -5.15 0.12
N ASP A 195 -27.08 -4.38 1.21
CA ASP A 195 -25.91 -3.83 1.88
C ASP A 195 -25.07 -4.93 2.55
N ALA A 196 -23.74 -4.85 2.40
CA ALA A 196 -22.80 -5.84 2.92
C ALA A 196 -22.81 -5.90 4.45
N ALA A 197 -23.07 -4.81 5.18
CA ALA A 197 -23.10 -4.85 6.63
C ALA A 197 -24.26 -5.72 7.15
N THR A 198 -25.41 -5.70 6.47
CA THR A 198 -26.53 -6.59 6.76
C THR A 198 -26.15 -8.04 6.48
N GLY A 199 -25.58 -8.31 5.30
CA GLY A 199 -25.16 -9.66 4.91
C GLY A 199 -24.06 -10.25 5.80
N LEU A 200 -23.06 -9.44 6.17
CA LEU A 200 -22.02 -9.85 7.12
C LEU A 200 -22.59 -10.05 8.52
N THR A 201 -23.59 -9.28 8.94
CA THR A 201 -24.28 -9.48 10.23
C THR A 201 -25.05 -10.80 10.24
N SER A 202 -25.82 -11.12 9.18
CA SER A 202 -26.57 -12.38 9.10
C SER A 202 -25.64 -13.58 8.97
N LEU A 203 -24.59 -13.46 8.16
CA LEU A 203 -23.53 -14.45 8.04
C LEU A 203 -22.91 -14.73 9.41
N LEU A 204 -22.45 -13.70 10.13
CA LEU A 204 -21.83 -13.86 11.45
C LEU A 204 -22.79 -14.44 12.50
N ALA A 205 -24.08 -14.06 12.48
CA ALA A 205 -25.10 -14.58 13.38
C ALA A 205 -25.41 -16.08 13.12
N SER A 206 -25.26 -16.53 11.88
CA SER A 206 -25.42 -17.94 11.51
C SER A 206 -24.23 -18.81 11.88
N LEU A 207 -23.11 -18.21 12.30
CA LEU A 207 -21.94 -18.95 12.76
C LEU A 207 -22.15 -19.43 14.20
N ALA A 208 -22.03 -20.75 14.40
CA ALA A 208 -21.76 -21.28 15.73
C ALA A 208 -20.44 -20.69 16.26
N ALA A 209 -20.24 -20.67 17.58
CA ALA A 209 -19.08 -20.11 18.28
C ALA A 209 -17.68 -20.73 17.94
N LYS A 210 -17.56 -21.45 16.82
CA LYS A 210 -16.36 -22.15 16.32
C LYS A 210 -15.86 -21.61 14.98
N SER A 211 -16.11 -20.35 14.65
CA SER A 211 -15.92 -19.83 13.29
C SER A 211 -14.48 -19.47 12.89
N GLY A 212 -13.48 -20.15 13.46
CA GLY A 212 -12.09 -20.11 12.98
C GLY A 212 -11.54 -18.72 12.67
N ASP A 213 -10.57 -18.66 11.76
CA ASP A 213 -9.95 -17.39 11.35
C ASP A 213 -10.82 -16.62 10.35
N VAL A 214 -11.62 -17.31 9.54
CA VAL A 214 -12.52 -16.68 8.54
C VAL A 214 -13.65 -15.88 9.23
N GLY A 215 -14.22 -16.39 10.31
CA GLY A 215 -15.21 -15.65 11.11
C GLY A 215 -14.63 -14.39 11.74
N ALA A 216 -13.35 -14.40 12.13
CA ALA A 216 -12.65 -13.21 12.59
C ALA A 216 -12.49 -12.17 11.47
N LEU A 217 -12.24 -12.60 10.22
CA LEU A 217 -12.21 -11.70 9.06
C LEU A 217 -13.59 -11.10 8.77
N VAL A 218 -14.67 -11.89 8.82
CA VAL A 218 -16.06 -11.40 8.68
C VAL A 218 -16.38 -10.35 9.76
N ALA A 219 -16.05 -10.64 11.02
CA ALA A 219 -16.27 -9.72 12.12
C ALA A 219 -15.44 -8.42 11.98
N THR A 220 -14.20 -8.54 11.51
CA THR A 220 -13.30 -7.40 11.24
C THR A 220 -13.88 -6.49 10.16
N GLU A 221 -14.38 -7.06 9.06
CA GLU A 221 -14.98 -6.26 8.00
C GLU A 221 -16.27 -5.58 8.46
N LEU A 222 -17.12 -6.29 9.19
CA LEU A 222 -18.34 -5.72 9.75
C LEU A 222 -18.03 -4.55 10.70
N ALA A 223 -17.01 -4.71 11.55
CA ALA A 223 -16.54 -3.62 12.41
C ALA A 223 -16.00 -2.44 11.61
N ARG A 224 -15.26 -2.68 10.52
CA ARG A 224 -14.78 -1.64 9.60
C ARG A 224 -15.94 -0.85 8.97
N LEU A 225 -16.93 -1.54 8.41
CA LEU A 225 -18.12 -0.92 7.83
C LEU A 225 -18.91 -0.09 8.85
N ARG A 226 -19.08 -0.61 10.08
CA ARG A 226 -19.78 0.11 11.16
C ARG A 226 -19.02 1.34 11.65
N ARG A 227 -17.69 1.31 11.66
CA ARG A 227 -16.85 2.49 11.96
C ARG A 227 -17.04 3.59 10.93
N ASN A 228 -17.34 3.22 9.67
CA ASN A 228 -17.63 4.13 8.56
C ASN A 228 -16.64 5.30 8.46
N ARG A 229 -15.35 4.99 8.61
CA ARG A 229 -14.30 6.00 8.54
C ARG A 229 -14.29 6.64 7.15
N ARG A 230 -13.93 7.92 7.12
CA ARG A 230 -13.80 8.73 5.90
C ARG A 230 -12.45 9.42 5.94
N LEU A 231 -11.89 9.59 4.75
CA LEU A 231 -10.74 10.46 4.58
C LEU A 231 -11.06 11.89 5.01
N PRO A 232 -10.03 12.65 5.42
CA PRO A 232 -10.16 14.08 5.60
C PRO A 232 -10.76 14.79 4.37
N GLU A 233 -11.65 15.75 4.58
CA GLU A 233 -12.27 16.52 3.48
C GLU A 233 -11.23 17.09 2.51
N GLY A 234 -11.47 16.91 1.21
CA GLY A 234 -10.58 17.37 0.14
C GLY A 234 -9.38 16.45 -0.13
N TRP A 235 -9.23 15.36 0.63
CA TRP A 235 -8.19 14.35 0.41
C TRP A 235 -8.76 13.10 -0.27
N SER A 236 -7.94 12.46 -1.10
CA SER A 236 -8.25 11.20 -1.77
C SER A 236 -7.07 10.24 -1.66
N ASN A 237 -7.34 8.94 -1.68
CA ASN A 237 -6.27 7.93 -1.79
C ASN A 237 -5.50 8.13 -3.10
N LEU A 238 -4.18 7.93 -3.06
CA LEU A 238 -3.40 7.70 -4.27
C LEU A 238 -3.98 6.47 -4.96
N PHE A 239 -4.26 6.54 -6.26
CA PHE A 239 -4.99 5.47 -6.96
C PHE A 239 -4.36 4.07 -6.79
N LEU A 240 -3.03 3.98 -6.68
CA LEU A 240 -2.25 2.75 -6.45
C LEU A 240 -2.43 2.15 -5.05
N LEU A 241 -2.80 2.94 -4.06
CA LEU A 241 -2.75 2.61 -2.64
C LEU A 241 -4.00 3.13 -1.91
N GLY A 242 -4.99 2.24 -1.71
CA GLY A 242 -6.15 2.58 -0.89
C GLY A 242 -5.94 2.37 0.62
N GLY A 243 -7.05 2.35 1.35
CA GLY A 243 -7.06 2.16 2.81
C GLY A 243 -6.66 3.41 3.61
N GLY A 244 -6.59 4.59 2.98
CA GLY A 244 -6.26 5.82 3.68
C GLY A 244 -7.25 6.21 4.76
N GLU A 245 -8.53 5.85 4.64
CA GLU A 245 -9.51 6.05 5.71
C GLU A 245 -9.24 5.20 6.96
N GLU A 246 -8.44 4.14 6.84
CA GLU A 246 -7.99 3.36 7.98
C GLU A 246 -6.75 3.98 8.63
N SER A 247 -5.92 4.68 7.84
CA SER A 247 -4.65 5.26 8.28
C SER A 247 -4.74 6.73 8.68
N PHE A 248 -5.66 7.49 8.08
CA PHE A 248 -5.78 8.95 8.22
C PHE A 248 -7.23 9.33 8.50
N VAL A 249 -7.46 9.99 9.64
CA VAL A 249 -8.79 10.44 10.07
C VAL A 249 -8.72 11.83 10.67
N TRP A 250 -9.79 12.63 10.51
CA TRP A 250 -9.95 13.82 11.36
C TRP A 250 -10.25 13.40 12.79
N ASP A 251 -9.65 14.10 13.75
CA ASP A 251 -10.18 14.14 15.10
C ASP A 251 -11.10 15.35 15.32
N ALA A 252 -11.67 15.43 16.52
CA ALA A 252 -12.61 16.49 16.90
C ALA A 252 -11.99 17.90 16.94
N ASN A 253 -10.65 18.01 16.98
CA ASN A 253 -9.95 19.29 17.10
C ASN A 253 -9.57 19.88 15.75
N GLY A 254 -9.90 19.21 14.65
CA GLY A 254 -9.34 19.61 13.36
C GLY A 254 -7.86 19.23 13.27
N GLU A 255 -7.49 18.03 13.70
CA GLU A 255 -6.18 17.44 13.40
C GLU A 255 -6.35 16.22 12.50
N ILE A 256 -5.40 15.98 11.60
CA ILE A 256 -5.32 14.71 10.87
C ILE A 256 -4.51 13.74 11.72
N VAL A 257 -5.18 12.78 12.35
CA VAL A 257 -4.55 11.68 13.06
C VAL A 257 -4.13 10.62 12.07
N CYS A 258 -2.87 10.21 12.15
CA CYS A 258 -2.28 9.17 11.33
C CYS A 258 -1.81 8.01 12.20
N GLU A 259 -2.34 6.81 11.95
CA GLU A 259 -1.87 5.56 12.57
C GLU A 259 -1.75 4.47 11.50
N SER A 260 -0.61 3.78 11.46
CA SER A 260 -0.37 2.72 10.48
C SER A 260 0.50 1.62 11.08
N ALA A 261 0.23 0.36 10.72
CA ALA A 261 1.05 -0.78 11.11
C ALA A 261 0.95 -1.88 10.05
N GLY A 262 2.07 -2.18 9.37
CA GLY A 262 2.10 -3.20 8.31
C GLY A 262 1.30 -2.82 7.06
N ALA A 263 1.10 -1.52 6.80
CA ALA A 263 0.31 -1.00 5.69
C ALA A 263 1.10 0.06 4.91
N ALA A 264 0.68 0.34 3.68
CA ALA A 264 1.19 1.47 2.90
C ALA A 264 0.01 2.29 2.41
N SER A 265 -0.07 3.54 2.86
CA SER A 265 -1.16 4.44 2.51
C SER A 265 -0.63 5.82 2.18
N ILE A 266 -1.11 6.37 1.07
CA ILE A 266 -0.80 7.72 0.60
C ILE A 266 -2.12 8.40 0.30
N ILE A 267 -2.34 9.57 0.89
CA ILE A 267 -3.48 10.42 0.59
C ILE A 267 -3.00 11.74 0.01
N GLU A 268 -3.68 12.23 -1.01
CA GLU A 268 -3.33 13.45 -1.74
C GLU A 268 -4.48 14.43 -1.78
N ARG A 269 -4.14 15.72 -1.82
CA ARG A 269 -5.06 16.82 -2.02
C ARG A 269 -4.57 17.72 -3.14
N PRO A 270 -5.41 18.02 -4.15
CA PRO A 270 -5.05 18.91 -5.24
C PRO A 270 -4.60 20.29 -4.75
N LEU A 271 -3.44 20.72 -5.24
CA LEU A 271 -2.88 22.05 -5.02
C LEU A 271 -2.12 22.47 -6.27
N THR A 272 -2.77 23.21 -7.17
CA THR A 272 -2.09 23.81 -8.33
C THR A 272 -1.43 25.12 -7.90
N LEU A 273 -0.10 25.14 -7.85
CA LEU A 273 0.65 26.32 -7.45
C LEU A 273 1.97 26.45 -8.23
N PRO A 274 2.20 27.54 -8.98
CA PRO A 274 3.44 27.71 -9.74
C PRO A 274 4.67 27.74 -8.85
N LEU A 275 5.73 27.01 -9.20
CA LEU A 275 7.01 27.05 -8.45
C LEU A 275 7.65 28.44 -8.48
N ALA A 276 7.42 29.20 -9.56
CA ALA A 276 7.90 30.58 -9.68
C ALA A 276 7.29 31.53 -8.64
N SER A 277 6.20 31.14 -7.95
CA SER A 277 5.62 31.91 -6.84
C SER A 277 6.40 31.79 -5.53
N GLY A 278 7.46 30.97 -5.49
CA GLY A 278 8.26 30.72 -4.27
C GLY A 278 7.45 30.07 -3.14
N PRO A 279 6.73 28.95 -3.39
CA PRO A 279 5.90 28.32 -2.39
C PRO A 279 6.70 27.75 -1.21
N LYS A 280 6.26 28.09 0.00
CA LYS A 280 6.72 27.51 1.26
C LYS A 280 5.61 26.65 1.86
N LEU A 281 5.92 25.41 2.21
CA LEU A 281 5.01 24.51 2.91
C LEU A 281 5.26 24.64 4.42
N GLY A 282 4.24 25.03 5.16
CA GLY A 282 4.24 25.08 6.62
C GLY A 282 3.25 24.07 7.20
N TRP A 283 3.60 23.45 8.33
CA TRP A 283 2.70 22.54 9.06
C TRP A 283 3.11 22.42 10.52
N ARG A 284 2.17 21.94 11.33
CA ARG A 284 2.44 21.42 12.66
C ARG A 284 2.41 19.91 12.67
N TRP A 285 3.36 19.32 13.37
CA TRP A 285 3.51 17.87 13.44
C TRP A 285 3.78 17.42 14.87
N LYS A 286 3.06 16.39 15.31
CA LYS A 286 3.35 15.65 16.53
C LYS A 286 3.55 14.20 16.15
N ILE A 287 4.77 13.69 16.24
CA ILE A 287 5.03 12.27 16.04
C ILE A 287 5.06 11.61 17.41
N ASP A 288 4.17 10.66 17.62
CA ASP A 288 4.07 9.90 18.87
C ASP A 288 4.96 8.65 18.80
N GLU A 289 5.04 8.00 17.63
CA GLU A 289 5.84 6.79 17.42
C GLU A 289 6.39 6.73 15.99
N LEU A 290 7.69 6.46 15.85
CA LEU A 290 8.35 6.24 14.56
C LEU A 290 8.17 4.77 14.14
N PRO A 291 7.76 4.50 12.89
CA PRO A 291 7.57 3.13 12.43
C PRO A 291 8.88 2.40 12.18
N SER A 292 9.96 3.11 11.80
CA SER A 292 11.28 2.48 11.67
C SER A 292 12.10 2.54 12.96
N THR A 293 12.93 1.54 13.18
CA THR A 293 13.99 1.55 14.21
C THR A 293 15.39 1.77 13.64
N ALA A 294 15.50 2.04 12.33
CA ALA A 294 16.77 2.14 11.61
C ALA A 294 16.74 3.26 10.58
N ALA A 295 17.90 3.58 10.01
CA ALA A 295 18.01 4.53 8.91
C ALA A 295 17.17 4.08 7.71
N GLU A 296 16.18 4.88 7.32
CA GLU A 296 15.14 4.53 6.36
C GLU A 296 15.61 4.58 4.90
N ASP A 297 16.88 4.89 4.63
CA ASP A 297 17.41 5.01 3.26
C ASP A 297 17.75 3.66 2.61
N GLN A 298 17.29 2.56 3.20
CA GLN A 298 17.42 1.19 2.68
C GLN A 298 16.06 0.51 2.63
N ALA A 299 15.75 -0.19 1.53
CA ALA A 299 14.44 -0.77 1.29
C ALA A 299 13.88 -1.68 2.41
N PRO A 300 14.66 -2.57 3.07
CA PRO A 300 14.14 -3.42 4.14
C PRO A 300 13.65 -2.70 5.40
N VAL A 301 14.00 -1.43 5.56
CA VAL A 301 13.70 -0.60 6.72
C VAL A 301 13.10 0.75 6.32
N HIS A 302 12.59 0.84 5.09
CA HIS A 302 12.02 2.05 4.51
C HIS A 302 10.57 2.27 4.99
N ASP A 303 10.37 2.24 6.30
CA ASP A 303 9.12 2.57 6.95
C ASP A 303 9.18 4.00 7.48
N TYR A 304 8.18 4.82 7.14
CA TYR A 304 8.17 6.23 7.47
C TYR A 304 6.77 6.85 7.54
N LEU A 305 6.71 7.99 8.22
CA LEU A 305 5.58 8.93 8.19
C LEU A 305 6.11 10.24 7.59
N SER A 306 5.40 10.83 6.64
CA SER A 306 5.85 12.08 6.02
C SER A 306 4.71 12.92 5.46
N ILE A 307 5.03 14.19 5.22
CA ILE A 307 4.25 15.14 4.43
C ILE A 307 5.10 15.60 3.25
N GLY A 308 4.49 15.89 2.10
CA GLY A 308 5.24 16.37 0.95
C GLY A 308 4.36 17.00 -0.11
N VAL A 309 4.97 17.21 -1.28
CA VAL A 309 4.26 17.69 -2.47
C VAL A 309 4.58 16.82 -3.67
N LYS A 310 3.63 16.73 -4.61
CA LYS A 310 3.85 16.22 -5.96
C LYS A 310 3.97 17.38 -6.93
N PHE A 311 4.82 17.22 -7.93
CA PHE A 311 5.02 18.19 -8.98
C PHE A 311 4.32 17.76 -10.28
N ASP A 312 4.18 18.67 -11.22
CA ASP A 312 3.55 18.43 -12.53
C ASP A 312 4.43 17.64 -13.52
N ASP A 313 5.71 17.46 -13.20
CA ASP A 313 6.63 16.58 -13.94
C ASP A 313 6.58 15.12 -13.46
N GLY A 314 5.71 14.81 -12.49
CA GLY A 314 5.51 13.48 -11.95
C GLY A 314 6.48 13.08 -10.82
N GLN A 315 7.40 13.95 -10.42
CA GLN A 315 8.26 13.73 -9.25
C GLN A 315 7.59 14.25 -7.98
N ASP A 316 8.18 13.93 -6.84
CA ASP A 316 7.77 14.46 -5.54
C ASP A 316 8.97 14.83 -4.65
N LEU A 317 8.64 15.55 -3.57
CA LEU A 317 9.53 15.80 -2.45
C LEU A 317 8.75 15.61 -1.14
N THR A 318 9.27 14.76 -0.26
CA THR A 318 8.70 14.46 1.05
C THR A 318 9.64 14.87 2.18
N TYR A 319 9.04 15.31 3.29
CA TYR A 319 9.72 15.71 4.51
C TYR A 319 9.48 14.66 5.60
N LEU A 320 10.56 14.06 6.04
CA LEU A 320 10.58 12.88 6.90
C LEU A 320 11.20 13.20 8.27
N TRP A 321 10.61 12.70 9.34
CA TRP A 321 11.29 12.54 10.62
C TRP A 321 11.91 11.14 10.69
N SER A 322 13.24 11.08 10.73
CA SER A 322 13.97 9.80 10.70
C SER A 322 14.24 9.25 12.09
N ALA A 323 14.32 7.94 12.22
CA ALA A 323 14.82 7.24 13.40
C ALA A 323 16.33 7.43 13.63
N ALA A 324 17.14 7.58 12.57
CA ALA A 324 18.61 7.55 12.68
C ALA A 324 19.39 8.39 11.67
N LEU A 325 18.77 8.86 10.58
CA LEU A 325 19.42 9.69 9.57
C LEU A 325 19.56 11.14 10.06
N PRO A 326 20.66 11.84 9.75
CA PRO A 326 20.85 13.20 10.21
C PRO A 326 19.88 14.18 9.52
N GLU A 327 19.47 15.21 10.25
CA GLU A 327 18.68 16.33 9.71
C GLU A 327 19.38 16.97 8.51
N GLY A 328 18.60 17.35 7.49
CA GLY A 328 19.08 17.88 6.22
C GLY A 328 19.59 16.84 5.23
N LYS A 329 19.71 15.55 5.61
CA LYS A 329 20.03 14.50 4.64
C LYS A 329 18.90 14.39 3.60
N VAL A 330 19.29 14.24 2.35
CA VAL A 330 18.38 14.00 1.22
C VAL A 330 18.76 12.71 0.53
N PHE A 331 17.77 11.89 0.18
CA PHE A 331 17.98 10.66 -0.57
C PHE A 331 16.77 10.37 -1.47
N ARG A 332 17.01 9.62 -2.55
CA ARG A 332 15.94 9.09 -3.41
C ARG A 332 15.38 7.82 -2.79
N CYS A 333 14.08 7.60 -2.96
CA CYS A 333 13.41 6.40 -2.45
C CYS A 333 14.22 5.15 -2.85
N PRO A 334 14.56 4.26 -1.89
CA PRO A 334 15.35 3.08 -2.16
C PRO A 334 14.54 2.03 -2.94
N LEU A 335 13.21 2.19 -3.04
CA LEU A 335 12.36 1.29 -3.79
C LEU A 335 12.50 1.51 -5.30
N ALA A 336 12.57 0.44 -6.07
CA ALA A 336 12.78 0.54 -7.50
C ALA A 336 11.52 1.06 -8.21
N GLY A 337 11.72 1.84 -9.26
CA GLY A 337 10.65 2.61 -9.90
C GLY A 337 10.36 3.90 -9.14
N TRP A 338 10.23 3.81 -7.80
CA TRP A 338 10.04 4.96 -6.93
C TRP A 338 11.28 5.84 -6.81
N ASN A 339 12.48 5.29 -6.97
CA ASN A 339 13.72 6.09 -7.02
C ASN A 339 13.75 7.13 -8.16
N ALA A 340 12.92 6.98 -9.19
CA ALA A 340 12.74 7.95 -10.28
C ALA A 340 11.61 8.96 -10.02
N ILE A 341 10.81 8.75 -8.96
CA ILE A 341 9.67 9.58 -8.58
C ILE A 341 9.98 10.34 -7.27
N GLU A 342 10.35 9.62 -6.22
CA GLU A 342 10.30 10.09 -4.84
C GLU A 342 11.66 10.52 -4.26
N THR A 343 11.71 11.74 -3.72
CA THR A 343 12.83 12.28 -2.94
C THR A 343 12.39 12.51 -1.50
N HIS A 344 13.22 12.10 -0.54
CA HIS A 344 13.02 12.38 0.88
C HIS A 344 14.06 13.36 1.40
N MET A 345 13.62 14.30 2.23
CA MET A 345 14.46 15.18 3.04
C MET A 345 14.17 14.95 4.52
N ILE A 346 15.22 14.76 5.32
CA ILE A 346 15.09 14.60 6.77
C ILE A 346 14.94 15.97 7.43
N VAL A 347 13.81 16.22 8.07
CA VAL A 347 13.51 17.49 8.78
C VAL A 347 13.65 17.39 10.30
N ALA A 348 13.72 16.18 10.83
CA ALA A 348 13.97 15.89 12.24
C ALA A 348 14.55 14.48 12.39
N SER A 349 15.31 14.23 13.46
CA SER A 349 15.97 12.94 13.67
C SER A 349 15.90 12.44 15.11
N GLY A 350 15.79 11.12 15.26
CA GLY A 350 15.79 10.41 16.52
C GLY A 350 14.54 10.61 17.36
N THR A 351 14.59 10.14 18.60
CA THR A 351 13.44 10.13 19.52
C THR A 351 13.24 11.44 20.29
N LYS A 352 14.18 12.39 20.17
CA LYS A 352 14.13 13.65 20.92
C LYS A 352 12.98 14.52 20.43
N GLY A 353 11.99 14.71 21.29
CA GLY A 353 10.82 15.56 21.01
C GLY A 353 9.63 14.82 20.40
N LEU A 354 9.68 13.49 20.32
CA LEU A 354 8.47 12.69 20.11
C LEU A 354 7.44 13.00 21.21
N GLY A 355 6.16 12.88 20.87
CA GLY A 355 5.03 13.22 21.74
C GLY A 355 4.83 14.73 21.94
N SER A 356 5.62 15.59 21.29
CA SER A 356 5.49 17.05 21.36
C SER A 356 5.18 17.65 20.00
N TRP A 357 4.37 18.70 19.98
CA TRP A 357 4.10 19.47 18.77
C TRP A 357 5.33 20.26 18.33
N ARG A 358 5.58 20.28 17.02
CA ARG A 358 6.56 21.13 16.36
C ARG A 358 5.94 21.85 15.20
N GLU A 359 6.36 23.09 14.99
CA GLU A 359 6.07 23.83 13.77
C GLU A 359 7.27 23.71 12.83
N LEU A 360 6.98 23.41 11.56
CA LEU A 360 7.96 23.19 10.52
C LEU A 360 7.55 24.01 9.30
N GLU A 361 8.55 24.54 8.59
CA GLU A 361 8.37 25.25 7.32
C GLU A 361 9.53 24.92 6.40
N ARG A 362 9.24 24.69 5.12
CA ARG A 362 10.22 24.41 4.07
C ARG A 362 9.92 25.20 2.80
N ASP A 363 10.97 25.77 2.21
CA ASP A 363 10.90 26.40 0.89
C ASP A 363 10.93 25.31 -0.17
N VAL A 364 9.75 24.98 -0.68
CA VAL A 364 9.55 23.84 -1.60
C VAL A 364 10.21 24.12 -2.94
N ALA A 365 10.19 25.36 -3.42
CA ALA A 365 10.82 25.72 -4.68
C ALA A 365 12.35 25.64 -4.59
N SER A 366 12.93 26.14 -3.51
CA SER A 366 14.36 26.03 -3.25
C SER A 366 14.78 24.57 -3.10
N ASP A 367 14.04 23.79 -2.33
CA ASP A 367 14.37 22.38 -2.08
C ASP A 367 14.25 21.54 -3.37
N TYR A 368 13.22 21.79 -4.19
CA TYR A 368 13.09 21.15 -5.51
C TYR A 368 14.28 21.49 -6.41
N ALA A 369 14.66 22.77 -6.51
CA ALA A 369 15.78 23.21 -7.34
C ALA A 369 17.11 22.61 -6.88
N ALA A 370 17.34 22.50 -5.57
CA ALA A 370 18.59 22.01 -4.99
C ALA A 370 18.75 20.48 -5.09
N HIS A 371 17.66 19.72 -5.00
CA HIS A 371 17.73 18.28 -4.76
C HIS A 371 17.12 17.40 -5.85
N ILE A 372 16.22 17.96 -6.66
CA ILE A 372 15.59 17.26 -7.78
C ILE A 372 16.10 17.84 -9.09
N ALA A 373 16.17 19.18 -9.19
CA ALA A 373 16.62 19.90 -10.37
C ALA A 373 15.92 19.45 -11.67
N GLY A 374 14.64 19.09 -11.56
CA GLY A 374 13.82 18.62 -12.67
C GLY A 374 13.16 19.76 -13.45
N SER A 375 12.18 19.40 -14.29
CA SER A 375 11.53 20.33 -15.21
C SER A 375 10.21 20.92 -14.72
N ALA A 376 9.78 20.60 -13.50
CA ALA A 376 8.48 21.01 -12.97
C ALA A 376 8.25 22.52 -13.06
N LYS A 377 6.99 22.88 -13.26
CA LYS A 377 6.53 24.29 -13.28
C LYS A 377 5.58 24.59 -12.14
N ALA A 378 4.92 23.58 -11.60
CA ALA A 378 3.98 23.73 -10.51
C ALA A 378 4.01 22.56 -9.53
N ILE A 379 3.65 22.84 -8.29
CA ILE A 379 3.07 21.85 -7.40
C ILE A 379 1.72 21.44 -7.99
N SER A 380 1.42 20.15 -7.99
CA SER A 380 0.14 19.60 -8.40
C SER A 380 -0.70 19.17 -7.19
N HIS A 381 -0.06 18.64 -6.14
CA HIS A 381 -0.73 18.12 -4.95
C HIS A 381 0.13 18.30 -3.70
N VAL A 382 -0.52 18.34 -2.54
CA VAL A 382 0.10 18.01 -1.24
C VAL A 382 -0.31 16.59 -0.88
N TRP A 383 0.58 15.83 -0.27
CA TRP A 383 0.27 14.47 0.15
C TRP A 383 0.83 14.11 1.53
N LEU A 384 0.17 13.16 2.19
CA LEU A 384 0.58 12.55 3.46
C LEU A 384 0.82 11.07 3.22
N LEU A 385 1.91 10.55 3.78
CA LEU A 385 2.35 9.18 3.57
C LEU A 385 2.53 8.47 4.92
N ALA A 386 1.98 7.27 4.99
CA ALA A 386 2.15 6.34 6.10
C ALA A 386 2.59 4.99 5.54
N ILE A 387 3.90 4.79 5.48
CA ILE A 387 4.54 3.61 4.93
C ILE A 387 5.09 2.79 6.10
N THR A 388 4.44 1.68 6.41
CA THR A 388 4.84 0.77 7.49
C THR A 388 4.90 -0.71 7.08
N PRO A 389 5.00 -1.11 5.79
CA PRO A 389 4.86 -2.53 5.42
C PRO A 389 6.13 -3.36 5.67
N PHE A 390 7.32 -2.77 5.87
CA PHE A 390 8.58 -3.50 5.84
C PHE A 390 8.93 -4.15 7.19
N GLN A 391 9.09 -3.34 8.24
CA GLN A 391 9.27 -3.79 9.63
C GLN A 391 7.93 -4.09 10.31
N ARG A 392 6.81 -3.63 9.73
CA ARG A 392 5.43 -3.86 10.20
C ARG A 392 5.16 -3.32 11.60
N ARG A 393 5.95 -2.34 12.04
CA ARG A 393 5.79 -1.68 13.33
C ARG A 393 4.75 -0.56 13.24
N ARG A 394 4.25 -0.15 14.39
CA ARG A 394 3.32 0.97 14.50
C ARG A 394 4.06 2.28 14.25
N GLY A 395 3.51 3.10 13.35
CA GLY A 395 3.78 4.52 13.24
C GLY A 395 2.55 5.31 13.68
N ALA A 396 2.75 6.37 14.46
CA ALA A 396 1.67 7.23 14.91
C ALA A 396 2.10 8.70 14.91
N CYS A 397 1.30 9.56 14.27
CA CYS A 397 1.50 11.00 14.29
C CYS A 397 0.21 11.79 14.09
N ARG A 398 0.28 13.11 14.25
CA ARG A 398 -0.80 14.05 14.01
C ARG A 398 -0.30 15.24 13.21
N PHE A 399 -1.02 15.59 12.16
CA PHE A 399 -0.77 16.78 11.36
C PHE A 399 -1.81 17.85 11.69
N ALA A 400 -1.37 19.10 11.79
CA ALA A 400 -2.23 20.26 11.99
C ALA A 400 -1.69 21.46 11.21
N ASP A 401 -2.52 22.48 11.01
CA ASP A 401 -2.13 23.78 10.44
C ASP A 401 -1.32 23.68 9.13
N ILE A 402 -1.66 22.73 8.25
CA ILE A 402 -1.02 22.59 6.95
C ILE A 402 -1.38 23.82 6.11
N ARG A 403 -0.35 24.51 5.61
CA ARG A 403 -0.49 25.76 4.88
C ARG A 403 0.57 25.88 3.81
N VAL A 404 0.27 26.65 2.76
CA VAL A 404 1.25 27.09 1.79
C VAL A 404 1.23 28.60 1.69
N GLU A 405 2.42 29.21 1.72
CA GLU A 405 2.62 30.65 1.57
C GLU A 405 3.49 30.93 0.34
N THR A 406 3.12 31.93 -0.45
CA THR A 406 3.89 32.38 -1.62
C THR A 406 4.69 33.63 -1.32
N ALA A 407 5.67 33.97 -2.17
CA ALA A 407 6.59 35.08 -1.97
C ALA A 407 5.90 36.47 -1.90
N ASP A 408 4.69 36.61 -2.43
CA ASP A 408 3.85 37.80 -2.34
C ASP A 408 3.02 37.87 -1.03
N GLY A 409 3.17 36.87 -0.15
CA GLY A 409 2.47 36.78 1.13
C GLY A 409 1.07 36.15 1.06
N ALA A 410 0.65 35.62 -0.10
CA ALA A 410 -0.62 34.92 -0.17
C ALA A 410 -0.54 33.58 0.58
N MET A 411 -1.43 33.38 1.54
CA MET A 411 -1.48 32.18 2.37
C MET A 411 -2.73 31.36 2.08
N ARG A 412 -2.53 30.06 1.86
CA ARG A 412 -3.60 29.09 1.70
C ARG A 412 -3.51 28.02 2.77
N LYS A 413 -4.53 27.93 3.62
CA LYS A 413 -4.71 26.78 4.53
C LYS A 413 -5.24 25.59 3.76
N LEU A 414 -4.72 24.41 4.08
CA LEU A 414 -5.16 23.14 3.55
C LEU A 414 -5.99 22.45 4.63
#